data_AF-A0A0S7YBC3-F1
#
_entry.id   AF-A0A0S7YBC3-F1
#
_cell.length_a   1.000
_cell.length_b   1.000
_cell.length_c   1.000
_cell.angle_alpha   90.00
_cell.angle_beta   90.00
_cell.angle_gamma   90.00
#
_symmetry.space_group_name_H-M   'P 1'
#
loop_
_entity.id
_entity.type
_entity.pdbx_description
1 polymer ?
#
loop_
_entity_poly.entity_id
_entity_poly.type
_entity_poly.pdbx_seq_one_letter_code
_entity_poly.pdbx_strand_id
1 'polypeptide(L)'
;MKREEGFTLIELMIVVAIIAIIAAIAIPNLLVARLRGNETAAIAALRTSNTQQEIYRGQAVVDQDTDGQGEYGLFGELAGMIIPRRAGAVSPVQPRLLDSTFQTDANGLVSKNGYYFIIYLATDTLGGSGTDLGLGGTAAAPGPILADAGAVNLQELTWCCYAWPIDQGRTGSRTFMVNEEGVLYQTQAETLTYSGTATIPAANGAYEGLPFQSNVASGVGAVANDGNVWTVVQ
;
A
#
# COMPACT_ATOMS: atom_id res chain seq x y z
N MET A 1 -14.79 -64.06 -14.32
CA MET A 1 -13.51 -63.35 -14.50
C MET A 1 -13.80 -62.08 -15.30
N LYS A 2 -13.72 -60.90 -14.68
CA LYS A 2 -13.82 -59.63 -15.41
C LYS A 2 -12.47 -59.39 -16.09
N ARG A 3 -12.47 -59.11 -17.39
CA ARG A 3 -11.27 -58.66 -18.11
C ARG A 3 -10.98 -57.23 -17.66
N GLU A 4 -9.81 -56.99 -17.10
CA GLU A 4 -9.30 -55.63 -16.93
C GLU A 4 -8.75 -55.19 -18.30
N GLU A 5 -9.41 -54.21 -18.91
CA GLU A 5 -8.92 -53.57 -20.12
C GLU A 5 -7.87 -52.54 -19.71
N GLY A 6 -6.62 -52.75 -20.14
CA GLY A 6 -5.50 -51.86 -19.85
C GLY A 6 -5.53 -50.60 -20.71
N PHE A 7 -5.09 -49.48 -20.13
CA PHE A 7 -4.96 -48.19 -20.81
C PHE A 7 -3.90 -48.25 -21.92
N THR A 8 -4.23 -47.83 -23.14
CA THR A 8 -3.28 -47.85 -24.26
C THR A 8 -2.39 -46.60 -24.26
N LEU A 9 -1.17 -46.73 -24.80
CA LEU A 9 -0.27 -45.59 -24.97
C LEU A 9 -0.85 -44.50 -25.88
N ILE A 10 -1.62 -44.89 -26.91
CA ILE A 10 -2.23 -43.93 -27.84
C ILE A 10 -3.34 -43.11 -27.17
N GLU A 11 -4.13 -43.72 -26.27
CA GLU A 11 -5.13 -43.01 -25.46
C GLU A 11 -4.45 -41.97 -24.56
N LEU A 12 -3.31 -42.32 -23.95
CA LEU A 12 -2.54 -41.38 -23.14
C LEU A 12 -2.03 -40.20 -23.98
N MET A 13 -1.53 -40.46 -25.19
CA MET A 13 -0.99 -39.42 -26.06
C MET A 13 -2.05 -38.40 -26.47
N ILE A 14 -3.27 -38.84 -26.81
CA ILE A 14 -4.36 -37.94 -27.18
C ILE A 14 -4.78 -37.09 -25.98
N VAL A 15 -4.87 -37.67 -24.78
CA VAL A 15 -5.22 -36.93 -23.57
C VAL A 15 -4.20 -35.83 -23.28
N VAL A 16 -2.90 -36.15 -23.35
CA VAL A 16 -1.84 -35.16 -23.14
C VAL A 16 -1.88 -34.05 -24.20
N ALA A 17 -2.14 -34.40 -25.47
CA ALA A 17 -2.27 -33.41 -26.55
C ALA A 17 -3.42 -32.43 -26.32
N ILE A 18 -4.59 -32.92 -25.89
CA ILE A 18 -5.76 -32.07 -25.59
C ILE A 18 -5.47 -31.16 -24.38
N ILE A 19 -4.88 -31.70 -23.31
CA ILE A 19 -4.49 -30.92 -22.13
C ILE A 19 -3.49 -29.81 -22.51
N ALA A 20 -2.53 -30.11 -23.38
CA ALA A 20 -1.54 -29.13 -23.86
C ALA A 20 -2.20 -27.96 -24.62
N ILE A 21 -3.18 -28.23 -25.48
CA ILE A 21 -3.93 -27.20 -26.22
C ILE A 21 -4.71 -26.32 -25.25
N ILE A 22 -5.42 -26.92 -24.28
CA ILE A 22 -6.19 -26.18 -23.28
C ILE A 22 -5.26 -25.31 -22.42
N ALA A 23 -4.15 -25.89 -21.94
CA ALA A 23 -3.18 -25.18 -21.11
C ALA A 23 -2.57 -23.97 -21.83
N ALA A 24 -2.26 -24.09 -23.12
CA ALA A 24 -1.69 -23.01 -23.92
C ALA A 24 -2.59 -21.76 -23.96
N ILE A 25 -3.92 -21.92 -23.94
CA ILE A 25 -4.88 -20.81 -23.93
C ILE A 25 -5.20 -20.38 -22.50
N ALA A 26 -5.36 -21.33 -21.58
CA ALA A 26 -5.81 -21.07 -20.23
C ALA A 26 -4.75 -20.37 -19.35
N ILE A 27 -3.47 -20.74 -19.48
CA ILE A 27 -2.39 -20.18 -18.67
C ILE A 27 -2.23 -18.66 -18.85
N PRO A 28 -2.10 -18.10 -20.07
CA PRO A 28 -1.94 -16.65 -20.22
C PRO A 28 -3.17 -15.88 -19.70
N ASN A 29 -4.37 -16.39 -19.95
CA ASN A 29 -5.61 -15.78 -19.46
C ASN A 29 -5.69 -15.80 -17.92
N LEU A 30 -5.29 -16.90 -17.30
CA LEU A 30 -5.24 -17.03 -15.84
C LEU A 30 -4.24 -16.04 -15.23
N LEU A 31 -3.08 -15.83 -15.86
CA LEU A 31 -2.09 -14.87 -15.38
C LEU A 31 -2.65 -13.44 -15.41
N VAL A 32 -3.26 -13.01 -16.51
CA VAL A 32 -3.89 -11.68 -16.62
C VAL A 32 -5.03 -11.53 -15.61
N ALA A 33 -5.85 -12.57 -15.42
CA ALA A 33 -6.92 -12.56 -14.42
C ALA A 33 -6.38 -12.40 -13.00
N ARG A 34 -5.28 -13.07 -12.66
CA ARG A 34 -4.61 -12.91 -11.35
C ARG A 34 -4.05 -11.50 -11.16
N LEU A 35 -3.39 -10.92 -12.16
CA LEU A 35 -2.90 -9.53 -12.07
C LEU A 35 -4.06 -8.55 -11.77
N ARG A 36 -5.16 -8.64 -12.52
CA ARG A 36 -6.34 -7.79 -12.31
C ARG A 36 -6.99 -8.01 -10.95
N GLY A 37 -7.01 -9.26 -10.48
CA GLY A 37 -7.50 -9.61 -9.15
C GLY A 37 -6.67 -8.97 -8.04
N ASN A 38 -5.34 -9.03 -8.16
CA ASN A 38 -4.42 -8.38 -7.22
C ASN A 38 -4.58 -6.86 -7.22
N GLU A 39 -4.67 -6.22 -8.40
CA GLU A 39 -4.92 -4.78 -8.52
C GLU A 39 -6.24 -4.37 -7.86
N THR A 40 -7.31 -5.14 -8.09
CA THR A 40 -8.62 -4.90 -7.45
C THR A 40 -8.54 -5.03 -5.93
N ALA A 41 -7.82 -6.04 -5.45
CA ALA A 41 -7.61 -6.26 -4.02
C ALA A 41 -6.76 -5.13 -3.40
N ALA A 42 -5.78 -4.59 -4.12
CA ALA A 42 -4.98 -3.46 -3.67
C ALA A 42 -5.81 -2.18 -3.57
N ILE A 43 -6.65 -1.87 -4.56
CA ILE A 43 -7.58 -0.74 -4.52
C ILE A 43 -8.54 -0.86 -3.33
N ALA A 44 -9.09 -2.06 -3.09
CA ALA A 44 -9.97 -2.32 -1.95
C ALA A 44 -9.25 -2.14 -0.60
N ALA A 45 -8.00 -2.59 -0.51
CA ALA A 45 -7.16 -2.39 0.67
C ALA A 45 -6.89 -0.90 0.92
N LEU A 46 -6.58 -0.11 -0.10
CA LEU A 46 -6.38 1.34 0.03
C LEU A 46 -7.64 2.07 0.51
N ARG A 47 -8.81 1.72 -0.02
CA ARG A 47 -10.10 2.28 0.45
C ARG A 47 -10.37 1.91 1.90
N THR A 48 -10.06 0.67 2.28
CA THR A 48 -10.18 0.21 3.67
C THR A 48 -9.26 1.03 4.58
N SER A 49 -7.99 1.20 4.18
CA SER A 49 -7.03 2.02 4.93
C SER A 49 -7.53 3.44 5.11
N ASN A 50 -8.05 4.09 4.07
CA ASN A 50 -8.61 5.44 4.19
C ASN A 50 -9.76 5.52 5.19
N THR A 51 -10.70 4.57 5.15
CA THR A 51 -11.78 4.52 6.15
C THR A 51 -11.24 4.31 7.58
N GLN A 52 -10.25 3.43 7.77
CA GLN A 52 -9.67 3.20 9.09
C GLN A 52 -8.86 4.39 9.60
N GLN A 53 -8.22 5.17 8.72
CA GLN A 53 -7.54 6.40 9.08
C GLN A 53 -8.50 7.45 9.63
N GLU A 54 -9.66 7.62 8.99
CA GLU A 54 -10.68 8.54 9.49
C GLU A 54 -11.22 8.13 10.86
N ILE A 55 -11.40 6.83 11.10
CA ILE A 55 -11.79 6.30 12.41
C ILE A 55 -10.69 6.53 13.44
N TYR A 56 -9.43 6.24 13.09
CA TYR A 56 -8.27 6.39 13.97
C TYR A 56 -8.11 7.85 14.43
N ARG A 57 -8.16 8.77 13.47
CA ARG A 57 -8.10 10.21 13.68
C ARG A 57 -9.27 10.71 14.53
N GLY A 58 -10.49 10.34 14.16
CA GLY A 58 -11.71 10.78 14.87
C GLY A 58 -11.83 10.26 16.30
N GLN A 59 -11.11 9.18 16.64
CA GLN A 59 -11.03 8.65 18.00
C GLN A 59 -9.92 9.29 18.86
N ALA A 60 -9.09 10.17 18.29
CA ALA A 60 -7.92 10.75 18.95
C ALA A 60 -7.06 9.68 19.65
N VAL A 61 -6.80 8.58 18.94
CA VAL A 61 -6.02 7.45 19.47
C VAL A 61 -4.60 7.89 19.79
N VAL A 62 -4.02 8.67 18.89
CA VAL A 62 -2.83 9.49 19.11
C VAL A 62 -3.33 10.93 19.22
N ASP A 63 -2.64 11.67 20.09
CA ASP A 63 -2.71 13.12 20.27
C ASP A 63 -1.38 13.47 20.96
N GLN A 64 -0.37 13.87 20.17
CA GLN A 64 1.00 14.08 20.63
C GLN A 64 1.19 15.44 21.31
N ASP A 65 0.53 16.48 20.83
CA ASP A 65 0.65 17.84 21.35
C ASP A 65 -0.47 18.22 22.33
N THR A 66 -1.43 17.32 22.56
CA THR A 66 -2.51 17.44 23.55
C THR A 66 -3.46 18.61 23.25
N ASP A 67 -3.72 18.86 21.98
CA ASP A 67 -4.65 19.90 21.53
C ASP A 67 -6.10 19.40 21.40
N GLY A 68 -6.31 18.08 21.51
CA GLY A 68 -7.60 17.41 21.41
C GLY A 68 -7.98 16.96 20.00
N GLN A 69 -7.10 17.14 19.03
CA GLN A 69 -7.23 16.68 17.65
C GLN A 69 -6.42 15.40 17.47
N GLY A 70 -7.02 14.39 16.84
CA GLY A 70 -6.30 13.15 16.57
C GLY A 70 -5.43 13.25 15.33
N GLU A 71 -4.30 12.56 15.32
CA GLU A 71 -3.47 12.38 14.14
C GLU A 71 -3.75 11.05 13.43
N TYR A 72 -3.39 11.00 12.15
CA TYR A 72 -3.38 9.77 11.38
C TYR A 72 -2.28 8.80 11.86
N GLY A 73 -2.47 7.50 11.62
CA GLY A 73 -1.61 6.44 12.13
C GLY A 73 -0.81 5.71 11.05
N LEU A 74 0.25 5.01 11.45
CA LEU A 74 0.97 4.06 10.60
C LEU A 74 0.29 2.70 10.58
N PHE A 75 0.54 1.86 9.55
CA PHE A 75 -0.06 0.52 9.46
C PHE A 75 0.11 -0.32 10.74
N GLY A 76 1.28 -0.26 11.37
CA GLY A 76 1.55 -0.98 12.60
C GLY A 76 0.67 -0.51 13.77
N GLU A 77 0.31 0.77 13.82
CA GLU A 77 -0.57 1.36 14.86
C GLU A 77 -2.02 0.93 14.62
N LEU A 78 -2.50 1.08 13.38
CA LEU A 78 -3.85 0.68 12.99
C LEU A 78 -4.09 -0.83 13.15
N ALA A 79 -3.06 -1.65 12.88
CA ALA A 79 -3.10 -3.10 13.06
C ALA A 79 -2.86 -3.54 14.52
N GLY A 80 -2.63 -2.60 15.45
CA GLY A 80 -2.30 -2.88 16.86
C GLY A 80 -1.12 -3.83 17.02
N MET A 81 -0.09 -3.63 16.20
CA MET A 81 1.17 -4.38 16.17
C MET A 81 2.29 -3.64 16.92
N ILE A 82 2.23 -2.30 16.92
CA ILE A 82 3.19 -1.45 17.64
C ILE A 82 2.48 -0.60 18.68
N ILE A 83 3.24 -0.11 19.66
CA ILE A 83 2.76 0.92 20.59
C ILE A 83 2.55 2.21 19.78
N PRO A 84 1.44 2.93 19.96
CA PRO A 84 1.16 4.15 19.20
C PRO A 84 2.13 5.28 19.55
N ARG A 85 2.25 6.26 18.65
CA ARG A 85 3.14 7.43 18.74
C ARG A 85 2.64 8.48 19.74
N ARG A 86 2.21 8.05 20.92
CA ARG A 86 1.62 8.92 21.96
C ARG A 86 2.47 8.88 23.23
N ALA A 87 2.71 10.04 23.83
CA ALA A 87 3.44 10.13 25.09
C ALA A 87 2.77 9.29 26.19
N GLY A 88 3.55 8.41 26.82
CA GLY A 88 3.07 7.53 27.89
C GLY A 88 2.29 6.29 27.42
N ALA A 89 2.17 6.04 26.12
CA ALA A 89 1.62 4.78 25.61
C ALA A 89 2.54 3.61 25.97
N VAL A 90 1.95 2.54 26.53
CA VAL A 90 2.68 1.32 26.94
C VAL A 90 2.19 0.04 26.27
N SER A 91 1.09 0.13 25.53
CA SER A 91 0.45 -1.01 24.86
C SER A 91 -0.07 -0.60 23.47
N PRO A 92 -0.12 -1.53 22.51
CA PRO A 92 -0.77 -1.29 21.23
C PRO A 92 -2.25 -0.95 21.36
N VAL A 93 -2.78 -0.25 20.36
CA VAL A 93 -4.19 0.16 20.26
C VAL A 93 -5.11 -1.08 20.19
N GLN A 94 -6.21 -1.04 20.95
CA GLN A 94 -7.24 -2.07 20.97
C GLN A 94 -8.65 -1.43 21.01
N PRO A 95 -9.64 -1.94 20.25
CA PRO A 95 -9.51 -3.00 19.26
C PRO A 95 -8.68 -2.56 18.05
N ARG A 96 -8.13 -3.54 17.31
CA ARG A 96 -7.40 -3.27 16.06
C ARG A 96 -8.37 -2.74 15.01
N LEU A 97 -7.96 -1.69 14.29
CA LEU A 97 -8.74 -1.12 13.19
C LEU A 97 -8.47 -1.85 11.87
N LEU A 98 -7.22 -2.28 11.66
CA LEU A 98 -6.85 -3.13 10.54
C LEU A 98 -6.69 -4.58 10.98
N ASP A 99 -7.10 -5.48 10.09
CA ASP A 99 -7.04 -6.91 10.32
C ASP A 99 -5.59 -7.44 10.28
N SER A 100 -5.40 -8.67 10.77
CA SER A 100 -4.06 -9.28 10.90
C SER A 100 -3.36 -9.58 9.58
N THR A 101 -3.96 -9.31 8.42
CA THR A 101 -3.29 -9.40 7.11
C THR A 101 -2.51 -8.13 6.76
N PHE A 102 -2.72 -7.02 7.47
CA PHE A 102 -1.91 -5.80 7.33
C PHE A 102 -0.66 -5.82 8.24
N GLN A 103 0.00 -6.96 8.33
CA GLN A 103 1.23 -7.06 9.15
C GLN A 103 2.35 -6.28 8.48
N THR A 104 2.95 -5.38 9.26
CA THR A 104 4.12 -4.62 8.85
C THR A 104 5.40 -5.44 9.08
N ASP A 105 6.32 -5.39 8.13
CA ASP A 105 7.70 -5.82 8.34
C ASP A 105 8.48 -4.81 9.21
N ALA A 106 9.78 -5.05 9.43
CA ALA A 106 10.68 -4.17 10.19
C ALA A 106 10.77 -2.72 9.68
N ASN A 107 10.33 -2.44 8.45
CA ASN A 107 10.41 -1.14 7.80
C ASN A 107 9.05 -0.42 7.73
N GLY A 108 7.98 -1.01 8.27
CA GLY A 108 6.62 -0.48 8.17
C GLY A 108 5.88 -0.92 6.90
N LEU A 109 6.48 -1.82 6.11
CA LEU A 109 5.94 -2.27 4.84
C LEU A 109 4.96 -3.42 5.02
N VAL A 110 3.78 -3.33 4.40
CA VAL A 110 2.79 -4.42 4.38
C VAL A 110 2.86 -5.14 3.05
N SER A 111 2.89 -6.46 3.05
CA SER A 111 2.76 -7.29 1.85
C SER A 111 1.42 -8.01 1.83
N LYS A 112 0.57 -7.72 0.84
CA LYS A 112 -0.77 -8.32 0.71
C LYS A 112 -1.18 -8.48 -0.75
N ASN A 113 -1.67 -9.66 -1.13
CA ASN A 113 -2.24 -9.94 -2.46
C ASN A 113 -1.36 -9.52 -3.64
N GLY A 114 -0.04 -9.78 -3.57
CA GLY A 114 0.89 -9.44 -4.65
C GLY A 114 1.34 -7.98 -4.70
N TYR A 115 0.94 -7.18 -3.71
CA TYR A 115 1.27 -5.77 -3.58
C TYR A 115 1.97 -5.48 -2.25
N TYR A 116 2.84 -4.49 -2.27
CA TYR A 116 3.37 -3.83 -1.10
C TYR A 116 2.59 -2.56 -0.81
N PHE A 117 2.44 -2.21 0.46
CA PHE A 117 1.75 -1.02 0.93
C PHE A 117 2.57 -0.30 2.00
N ILE A 118 2.47 1.02 1.99
CA ILE A 118 3.11 1.89 2.99
C ILE A 118 2.21 3.10 3.23
N ILE A 119 2.12 3.54 4.49
CA ILE A 119 1.51 4.81 4.85
C ILE A 119 2.64 5.79 5.16
N TYR A 120 2.51 7.00 4.62
CA TYR A 120 3.34 8.15 4.98
C TYR A 120 2.52 9.17 5.74
N LEU A 121 3.10 9.66 6.83
CA LEU A 121 2.56 10.77 7.63
C LEU A 121 3.46 11.99 7.49
N ALA A 122 2.86 13.17 7.54
CA ALA A 122 3.55 14.42 7.34
C ALA A 122 4.47 14.81 8.51
N THR A 123 5.48 15.63 8.23
CA THR A 123 6.38 16.23 9.22
C THR A 123 6.88 17.59 8.72
N ASP A 124 7.13 18.51 9.64
CA ASP A 124 7.63 19.89 9.40
C ASP A 124 8.91 20.02 8.55
N THR A 125 9.70 18.96 8.41
CA THR A 125 10.96 19.00 7.67
C THR A 125 10.68 18.81 6.18
N LEU A 126 10.66 19.92 5.42
CA LEU A 126 10.58 20.04 3.95
C LEU A 126 10.56 18.67 3.24
N GLY A 127 9.38 18.06 3.21
CA GLY A 127 9.16 16.67 2.81
C GLY A 127 9.85 16.36 1.48
N GLY A 128 10.93 15.58 1.57
CA GLY A 128 11.68 15.06 0.45
C GLY A 128 12.30 13.75 0.88
N SER A 129 11.94 12.66 0.18
CA SER A 129 12.59 11.34 0.22
C SER A 129 13.36 11.03 1.53
N GLY A 130 12.62 10.80 2.63
CA GLY A 130 13.21 10.20 3.85
C GLY A 130 13.02 10.95 5.17
N THR A 131 12.36 12.11 5.19
CA THR A 131 11.95 12.77 6.44
C THR A 131 10.55 12.34 6.90
N ASP A 132 9.69 11.97 5.96
CA ASP A 132 8.32 11.54 6.23
C ASP A 132 8.27 10.18 6.94
N LEU A 133 7.35 10.05 7.89
CA LEU A 133 7.20 8.82 8.66
C LEU A 133 6.50 7.77 7.81
N GLY A 134 7.25 6.78 7.30
CA GLY A 134 6.66 5.64 6.59
C GLY A 134 7.63 4.53 6.22
N LEU A 135 8.90 4.84 5.87
CA LEU A 135 9.96 3.85 5.67
C LEU A 135 11.08 4.10 6.68
N GLY A 136 11.34 3.15 7.58
CA GLY A 136 12.40 3.30 8.59
C GLY A 136 11.98 3.95 9.91
N GLY A 137 10.68 4.15 10.15
CA GLY A 137 10.15 4.01 11.50
C GLY A 137 10.27 2.54 11.85
N THR A 138 11.42 2.12 12.39
CA THR A 138 11.73 0.72 12.68
C THR A 138 10.48 0.07 13.28
N ALA A 139 9.95 -1.02 12.73
CA ALA A 139 8.73 -1.64 13.23
C ALA A 139 8.88 -2.29 14.62
N ALA A 140 9.92 -1.91 15.36
CA ALA A 140 10.10 -2.12 16.80
C ALA A 140 9.81 -0.84 17.63
N ALA A 141 9.58 0.31 17.01
CA ALA A 141 9.26 1.56 17.69
C ALA A 141 8.13 2.29 16.94
N PRO A 142 7.11 2.85 17.64
CA PRO A 142 6.36 3.97 17.10
C PRO A 142 7.34 4.94 16.44
N GLY A 143 7.02 5.50 15.26
CA GLY A 143 7.77 6.65 14.75
C GLY A 143 8.01 7.68 15.86
N PRO A 144 9.07 8.51 15.78
CA PRO A 144 9.39 9.43 16.87
C PRO A 144 8.16 10.23 17.29
N ILE A 145 7.96 10.37 18.62
CA ILE A 145 7.09 11.43 19.13
C ILE A 145 7.73 12.74 18.67
N LEU A 146 7.00 13.50 17.88
CA LEU A 146 7.51 14.75 17.33
C LEU A 146 7.50 15.83 18.42
N ALA A 147 8.62 16.55 18.52
CA ALA A 147 8.78 17.59 19.53
C ALA A 147 8.19 18.95 19.10
N ASP A 148 8.01 19.15 17.79
CA ASP A 148 7.41 20.36 17.23
C ASP A 148 5.91 20.17 17.00
N ALA A 149 5.10 21.04 17.60
CA ALA A 149 3.65 21.03 17.42
C ALA A 149 3.26 21.26 15.95
N GLY A 150 4.02 22.06 15.19
CA GLY A 150 3.76 22.25 13.75
C GLY A 150 3.85 20.94 12.96
N ALA A 151 4.85 20.11 13.26
CA ALA A 151 5.00 18.78 12.67
C ALA A 151 3.88 17.80 13.06
N VAL A 152 3.39 17.89 14.30
CA VAL A 152 2.26 17.10 14.81
C VAL A 152 0.97 17.50 14.10
N ASN A 153 0.69 18.80 14.00
CA ASN A 153 -0.50 19.35 13.36
C ASN A 153 -0.61 18.92 11.89
N LEU A 154 0.52 18.77 11.19
CA LEU A 154 0.51 18.27 9.81
C LEU A 154 0.02 16.81 9.71
N GLN A 155 0.18 16.01 10.76
CA GLN A 155 -0.29 14.62 10.79
C GLN A 155 -1.79 14.48 11.09
N GLU A 156 -2.46 15.55 11.50
CA GLU A 156 -3.92 15.63 11.59
C GLU A 156 -4.54 15.87 10.20
N LEU A 157 -3.78 16.54 9.34
CA LEU A 157 -4.24 17.07 8.06
C LEU A 157 -3.84 16.21 6.87
N THR A 158 -2.61 15.68 6.86
CA THR A 158 -2.04 15.07 5.64
C THR A 158 -1.47 13.69 5.90
N TRP A 159 -1.89 12.75 5.05
CA TRP A 159 -1.28 11.43 4.92
C TRP A 159 -1.48 10.90 3.51
N CYS A 160 -0.65 9.95 3.11
CA CYS A 160 -0.91 9.20 1.90
C CYS A 160 -0.56 7.73 2.10
N CYS A 161 -1.13 6.86 1.28
CA CYS A 161 -0.76 5.46 1.23
C CYS A 161 -0.53 5.04 -0.20
N TYR A 162 0.62 4.40 -0.43
CA TYR A 162 0.96 3.82 -1.72
C TYR A 162 0.71 2.32 -1.72
N ALA A 163 0.38 1.79 -2.89
CA ALA A 163 0.36 0.37 -3.18
C ALA A 163 1.04 0.07 -4.52
N TRP A 164 2.10 -0.72 -4.52
CA TRP A 164 2.86 -1.07 -5.74
C TRP A 164 3.13 -2.57 -5.82
N PRO A 165 3.36 -3.14 -7.02
CA PRO A 165 3.51 -4.58 -7.17
C PRO A 165 4.81 -5.09 -6.53
N ILE A 166 4.73 -6.27 -5.91
CA ILE A 166 5.92 -7.02 -5.45
C ILE A 166 6.85 -7.35 -6.63
N ASP A 167 6.29 -7.68 -7.79
CA ASP A 167 7.02 -7.89 -9.04
C ASP A 167 6.20 -7.33 -10.21
N GLN A 168 6.64 -6.18 -10.74
CA GLN A 168 5.94 -5.49 -11.81
C GLN A 168 5.82 -6.37 -13.07
N GLY A 169 4.61 -6.46 -13.61
CA GLY A 169 4.28 -7.31 -14.75
C GLY A 169 3.95 -8.76 -14.38
N ARG A 170 4.21 -9.20 -13.13
CA ARG A 170 3.81 -10.54 -12.64
C ARG A 170 2.74 -10.49 -11.56
N THR A 171 2.92 -9.65 -10.54
CA THR A 171 1.94 -9.54 -9.44
C THR A 171 0.98 -8.37 -9.63
N GLY A 172 1.37 -7.38 -10.44
CA GLY A 172 0.54 -6.26 -10.84
C GLY A 172 1.26 -5.37 -11.85
N SER A 173 0.53 -4.51 -12.55
CA SER A 173 1.09 -3.62 -13.58
C SER A 173 1.10 -2.16 -13.19
N ARG A 174 0.15 -1.76 -12.34
CA ARG A 174 -0.04 -0.36 -11.92
C ARG A 174 0.36 -0.16 -10.48
N THR A 175 0.77 1.06 -10.18
CA THR A 175 0.95 1.57 -8.81
C THR A 175 -0.21 2.49 -8.47
N PHE A 176 -0.65 2.45 -7.23
CA PHE A 176 -1.79 3.21 -6.73
C PHE A 176 -1.37 4.06 -5.54
N MET A 177 -2.13 5.13 -5.31
CA MET A 177 -2.01 5.97 -4.13
C MET A 177 -3.40 6.42 -3.67
N VAL A 178 -3.59 6.60 -2.37
CA VAL A 178 -4.73 7.33 -1.81
C VAL A 178 -4.21 8.43 -0.87
N ASN A 179 -4.85 9.59 -0.86
CA ASN A 179 -4.53 10.71 0.04
C ASN A 179 -5.59 10.87 1.15
N GLU A 180 -5.41 11.89 1.98
CA GLU A 180 -6.35 12.33 3.02
C GLU A 180 -7.76 12.63 2.50
N GLU A 181 -7.89 13.11 1.27
CA GLU A 181 -9.21 13.37 0.65
C GLU A 181 -9.94 12.08 0.24
N GLY A 182 -9.29 10.92 0.31
CA GLY A 182 -9.83 9.63 -0.13
C GLY A 182 -9.84 9.45 -1.64
N VAL A 183 -9.19 10.35 -2.39
CA VAL A 183 -9.06 10.24 -3.84
C VAL A 183 -8.01 9.19 -4.17
N LEU A 184 -8.39 8.23 -5.01
CA LEU A 184 -7.51 7.16 -5.42
C LEU A 184 -6.86 7.48 -6.76
N TYR A 185 -5.54 7.46 -6.80
CA TYR A 185 -4.71 7.71 -7.97
C TYR A 185 -4.05 6.43 -8.45
N GLN A 186 -3.73 6.39 -9.74
CA GLN A 186 -2.95 5.34 -10.38
C GLN A 186 -1.89 5.92 -11.30
N THR A 187 -0.81 5.17 -11.47
CA THR A 187 0.18 5.38 -12.53
C THR A 187 0.57 4.07 -13.18
N GLN A 188 0.90 4.12 -14.47
CA GLN A 188 1.54 3.02 -15.19
C GLN A 188 3.06 2.97 -14.94
N ALA A 189 3.60 3.91 -14.15
CA ALA A 189 5.01 3.94 -13.76
C ALA A 189 5.96 4.00 -14.98
N GLU A 190 5.58 4.84 -15.95
CA GLU A 190 6.20 4.95 -17.28
C GLU A 190 7.64 5.50 -17.24
N THR A 191 7.94 6.35 -16.25
CA THR A 191 9.27 6.96 -16.06
C THR A 191 10.04 6.24 -14.95
N LEU A 192 9.46 6.19 -13.74
CA LEU A 192 10.02 5.48 -12.60
C LEU A 192 9.14 4.28 -12.26
N THR A 193 9.69 3.09 -12.50
CA THR A 193 9.04 1.81 -12.21
C THR A 193 9.16 1.42 -10.74
N TYR A 194 8.01 1.19 -10.09
CA TYR A 194 7.93 0.65 -8.74
C TYR A 194 7.76 -0.88 -8.77
N SER A 195 8.71 -1.59 -8.17
CA SER A 195 8.73 -3.05 -8.12
C SER A 195 9.49 -3.55 -6.89
N GLY A 196 8.81 -4.33 -6.07
CA GLY A 196 9.41 -4.93 -4.87
C GLY A 196 9.92 -3.89 -3.88
N THR A 197 10.98 -4.22 -3.14
CA THR A 197 11.58 -3.30 -2.16
C THR A 197 12.76 -2.51 -2.72
N ALA A 198 13.09 -2.69 -4.00
CA ALA A 198 14.22 -2.00 -4.64
C ALA A 198 13.84 -0.58 -5.08
N THR A 199 12.61 -0.39 -5.54
CA THR A 199 12.05 0.91 -5.94
C THR A 199 10.76 1.17 -5.19
N ILE A 200 10.90 1.81 -4.03
CA ILE A 200 9.79 2.16 -3.14
C ILE A 200 9.32 3.58 -3.49
N PRO A 201 8.01 3.83 -3.65
CA PRO A 201 7.48 5.18 -3.82
C PRO A 201 7.85 6.07 -2.63
N ALA A 202 8.41 7.26 -2.90
CA ALA A 202 8.57 8.27 -1.87
C ALA A 202 7.22 8.89 -1.51
N ALA A 203 7.08 9.43 -0.29
CA ALA A 203 5.85 10.05 0.20
C ALA A 203 5.30 11.16 -0.72
N ASN A 204 6.21 11.94 -1.32
CA ASN A 204 5.91 13.03 -2.24
C ASN A 204 5.89 12.59 -3.72
N GLY A 205 6.04 11.30 -4.01
CA GLY A 205 6.28 10.79 -5.37
C GLY A 205 5.16 11.15 -6.35
N ALA A 206 3.91 11.07 -5.90
CA ALA A 206 2.71 11.39 -6.69
C ALA A 206 2.30 12.88 -6.63
N TYR A 207 3.03 13.71 -5.90
CA TYR A 207 2.69 15.13 -5.70
C TYR A 207 3.48 16.02 -6.65
N GLU A 208 2.97 17.22 -6.91
CA GLU A 208 3.67 18.25 -7.68
C GLU A 208 4.41 19.21 -6.75
N GLY A 209 5.74 19.29 -6.84
CA GLY A 209 6.55 20.19 -6.01
C GLY A 209 6.73 19.68 -4.57
N LEU A 210 7.47 20.46 -3.77
CA LEU A 210 7.70 20.17 -2.34
C LEU A 210 7.02 21.21 -1.47
N PRO A 211 6.59 20.88 -0.24
CA PRO A 211 6.47 19.53 0.37
C PRO A 211 5.16 18.80 -0.02
N PHE A 212 5.05 17.49 0.28
CA PHE A 212 3.81 16.73 0.03
C PHE A 212 2.58 17.22 0.83
N GLN A 213 2.79 18.11 1.81
CA GLN A 213 1.78 18.70 2.68
C GLN A 213 1.02 19.88 2.10
N SER A 214 1.61 20.56 1.11
CA SER A 214 1.06 21.80 0.55
C SER A 214 0.55 21.63 -0.86
N ASN A 215 0.70 20.44 -1.44
CA ASN A 215 0.58 20.24 -2.87
C ASN A 215 -0.56 19.29 -3.19
N VAL A 216 -1.26 19.58 -4.28
CA VAL A 216 -2.28 18.70 -4.82
C VAL A 216 -1.58 17.47 -5.40
N ALA A 217 -2.08 16.27 -5.10
CA ALA A 217 -1.65 15.07 -5.82
C ALA A 217 -1.81 15.34 -7.32
N SER A 218 -0.78 15.03 -8.11
CA SER A 218 -0.62 15.60 -9.45
C SER A 218 -1.91 15.55 -10.24
N GLY A 219 -2.31 16.71 -10.77
CA GLY A 219 -3.55 16.86 -11.52
C GLY A 219 -3.58 15.90 -12.70
N VAL A 220 -4.76 15.51 -13.15
CA VAL A 220 -4.91 14.58 -14.29
C VAL A 220 -4.09 15.09 -15.49
N GLY A 221 -2.99 14.41 -15.80
CA GLY A 221 -2.13 14.70 -16.96
C GLY A 221 -0.86 15.53 -16.66
N ALA A 222 -0.61 15.93 -15.42
CA ALA A 222 0.64 16.56 -15.02
C ALA A 222 1.68 15.51 -14.54
N VAL A 223 2.96 15.90 -14.61
CA VAL A 223 4.08 15.05 -14.20
C VAL A 223 4.37 15.32 -12.73
N ALA A 224 4.31 14.28 -11.91
CA ALA A 224 4.62 14.36 -10.49
C ALA A 224 6.13 14.37 -10.22
N ASN A 225 6.52 14.52 -8.95
CA ASN A 225 7.92 14.56 -8.52
C ASN A 225 8.72 13.30 -8.90
N ASP A 226 8.05 12.14 -9.00
CA ASP A 226 8.66 10.89 -9.44
C ASP A 226 8.85 10.79 -10.97
N GLY A 227 8.45 11.82 -11.71
CA GLY A 227 8.49 11.86 -13.17
C GLY A 227 7.37 11.07 -13.86
N ASN A 228 6.48 10.43 -13.10
CA ASN A 228 5.32 9.71 -13.64
C ASN A 228 4.10 10.63 -13.74
N VAL A 229 3.16 10.24 -14.60
CA VAL A 229 1.81 10.84 -14.63
C VAL A 229 0.89 10.03 -13.72
N TRP A 230 0.20 10.73 -12.82
CA TRP A 230 -0.79 10.15 -11.93
C TRP A 230 -2.19 10.57 -12.36
N THR A 231 -3.13 9.62 -12.36
CA THR A 231 -4.51 9.85 -12.81
C THR A 231 -5.49 9.27 -11.80
N VAL A 232 -6.65 9.90 -11.66
CA VAL A 232 -7.70 9.41 -10.74
C VAL A 232 -8.24 8.08 -11.27
N VAL A 233 -8.36 7.10 -10.38
CA VAL A 233 -9.04 5.83 -10.65
C VAL A 233 -10.54 6.07 -10.62
N GLN A 234 -11.18 5.87 -11.77
CA GLN A 234 -12.63 5.91 -11.94
C GLN A 234 -13.32 4.70 -11.31
#